data_AF-A0A0C3RTG9-F1
#
_entry.id   AF-A0A0C3RTG9-F1
#
_cell.length_a   1.000
_cell.length_b   1.000
_cell.length_c   1.000
_cell.angle_alpha   90.00
_cell.angle_beta   90.00
_cell.angle_gamma   90.00
#
_symmetry.space_group_name_H-M   'P 1'
#
loop_
_entity.id
_entity.type
_entity.pdbx_description
1 polymer ?
#
loop_
_entity_poly.entity_id
_entity_poly.type
_entity_poly.pdbx_seq_one_letter_code
_entity_poly.pdbx_strand_id
1 'polypeptide(L)' 'VSVEFEGIKFCHTQPLTFGSVPWPLLTPPHKTTLDDVDWGAVEAFFAVAKLLVAPEEYKSLVEKAHRRFHPDKWRAR' A
#
# COMPACT_ATOMS: atom_id res chain seq x y z
N VAL A 1 -6.18 -5.66 -5.63
CA VAL A 1 -5.14 -5.33 -4.63
C VAL A 1 -4.16 -6.49 -4.59
N SER A 2 -2.93 -6.29 -5.08
CA SER A 2 -1.99 -7.39 -5.41
C SER A 2 -1.73 -8.34 -4.25
N VAL A 3 -2.12 -9.60 -4.47
CA VAL A 3 -1.96 -10.74 -3.56
C VAL A 3 -0.48 -11.14 -3.42
N GLU A 4 0.34 -10.76 -4.40
CA GLU A 4 1.76 -11.11 -4.50
C GLU A 4 2.60 -10.51 -3.36
N PHE A 5 2.37 -9.26 -2.94
CA PHE A 5 3.20 -8.62 -1.92
C PHE A 5 3.12 -9.29 -0.53
N GLU A 6 1.97 -9.86 -0.18
CA GLU A 6 1.77 -10.51 1.12
C GLU A 6 2.44 -11.89 1.19
N GLY A 7 2.61 -12.57 0.06
CA GLY A 7 3.25 -13.89 -0.04
C GLY A 7 4.75 -13.87 -0.32
N ILE A 8 5.30 -12.75 -0.82
CA ILE A 8 6.73 -12.67 -1.15
C ILE A 8 7.58 -12.68 0.13
N LYS A 9 8.45 -13.68 0.23
CA LYS A 9 9.60 -13.66 1.14
C LYS A 9 10.74 -12.95 0.45
N PHE A 10 10.99 -11.71 0.86
CA PHE A 10 12.13 -10.95 0.36
C PHE A 10 13.44 -11.60 0.84
N CYS A 11 14.41 -11.67 -0.05
CA CYS A 11 15.72 -12.26 0.21
C CYS A 11 16.78 -11.60 -0.67
N HIS A 12 18.04 -12.02 -0.59
CA HIS A 12 19.13 -11.40 -1.37
C HIS A 12 18.89 -11.46 -2.89
N THR A 13 18.19 -12.48 -3.39
CA THR A 13 17.86 -12.62 -4.82
C THR A 13 16.55 -11.92 -5.21
N GLN A 14 15.74 -11.51 -4.24
CA GLN A 14 14.49 -10.76 -4.43
C GLN A 14 14.36 -9.70 -3.32
N PRO A 15 15.15 -8.61 -3.39
CA PRO A 15 15.15 -7.59 -2.35
C PRO A 15 13.82 -6.84 -2.32
N LEU A 16 13.45 -6.32 -1.14
CA LEU A 16 12.33 -5.39 -1.02
C LEU A 16 12.73 -4.08 -1.68
N THR A 17 12.04 -3.72 -2.76
CA THR A 17 12.25 -2.43 -3.44
C THR A 17 11.05 -1.52 -3.22
N PHE A 18 11.23 -0.22 -3.42
CA PHE A 18 10.13 0.76 -3.33
C PHE A 18 8.95 0.39 -4.23
N GLY A 19 9.22 0.02 -5.49
CA GLY A 19 8.19 -0.38 -6.45
C GLY A 19 7.51 -1.71 -6.12
N SER A 20 8.10 -2.52 -5.24
CA SER A 20 7.46 -3.74 -4.73
C SER A 20 6.37 -3.44 -3.71
N VAL A 21 6.42 -2.28 -3.05
CA VAL A 21 5.43 -1.90 -2.03
C VAL A 21 4.21 -1.29 -2.71
N PRO A 22 2.99 -1.81 -2.44
CA PRO A 22 1.76 -1.28 -3.00
C PRO A 22 1.30 -0.04 -2.21
N TRP A 23 1.99 1.08 -2.40
CA TRP A 23 1.67 2.35 -1.76
C TRP A 23 0.24 2.78 -2.10
N PRO A 24 -0.57 3.26 -1.11
CA PRO A 24 -1.94 3.69 -1.34
C PRO A 24 -1.94 5.08 -1.98
N LEU A 25 -1.58 5.14 -3.26
CA LEU A 25 -1.48 6.36 -4.05
C LEU A 25 -2.28 6.21 -5.34
N LEU A 26 -2.76 7.33 -5.87
CA LEU A 26 -3.46 7.37 -7.16
C LEU A 26 -2.50 7.23 -8.35
N THR A 27 -1.21 7.46 -8.12
CA THR A 27 -0.15 7.35 -9.13
C THR A 27 0.38 5.91 -9.19
N PRO A 28 0.60 5.35 -10.40
CA PRO A 28 1.18 4.01 -10.55
C PRO A 28 2.60 3.92 -9.95
N PRO A 29 2.98 2.79 -9.29
CA PRO A 29 4.26 2.66 -8.58
C PRO A 29 5.53 2.97 -9.41
N HIS A 30 5.48 2.80 -10.74
CA HIS A 30 6.61 3.08 -11.64
C HIS A 30 6.80 4.58 -11.95
N LYS A 31 5.84 5.43 -11.54
CA LYS A 31 5.89 6.89 -11.68
C LYS A 31 5.96 7.60 -10.32
N THR A 32 6.10 6.83 -9.25
CA THR A 32 6.10 7.33 -7.88
C THR A 32 7.51 7.22 -7.31
N THR A 33 7.91 8.22 -6.53
CA THR A 33 9.13 8.23 -5.73
C THR A 33 8.78 8.25 -4.24
N LEU A 34 9.78 8.10 -3.37
CA LEU A 34 9.58 8.16 -1.91
C LEU A 34 9.00 9.51 -1.47
N ASP A 35 9.39 10.60 -2.13
CA ASP A 35 8.95 11.95 -1.78
C ASP A 35 7.46 12.18 -2.09
N ASP A 36 6.89 11.39 -2.99
CA ASP A 36 5.45 11.42 -3.32
C ASP A 36 4.59 10.66 -2.30
N VAL A 37 5.20 9.94 -1.35
CA VAL A 37 4.50 9.20 -0.30
C VAL A 37 4.33 10.11 0.92
N ASP A 38 3.39 11.03 0.83
CA ASP A 38 2.98 11.88 1.94
C ASP A 38 1.56 11.58 2.43
N TRP A 39 1.19 12.18 3.56
CA TRP A 39 -0.12 12.00 4.17
C TRP A 39 -1.28 12.42 3.25
N GLY A 40 -1.14 13.55 2.55
CA GLY A 40 -2.18 14.09 1.66
C GLY A 40 -2.42 13.20 0.44
N ALA A 41 -1.36 12.62 -0.14
CA ALA A 41 -1.48 11.69 -1.25
C ALA A 41 -2.19 10.39 -0.85
N VAL A 42 -1.91 9.89 0.37
CA VAL A 42 -2.60 8.74 0.96
C VAL A 42 -4.07 9.06 1.23
N GLU A 43 -4.37 10.21 1.83
CA GLU A 43 -5.76 10.65 2.06
C GLU A 43 -6.53 10.78 0.74
N ALA A 44 -5.91 11.35 -0.30
CA ALA A 44 -6.53 11.47 -1.62
C ALA A 44 -6.89 10.10 -2.21
N PHE A 45 -6.00 9.11 -2.08
CA PHE A 45 -6.29 7.74 -2.51
C PHE A 45 -7.52 7.16 -1.80
N PHE A 46 -7.60 7.27 -0.48
CA PHE A 46 -8.74 6.74 0.27
C PHE A 46 -10.03 7.54 0.04
N ALA A 47 -9.94 8.85 -0.16
CA ALA A 47 -11.09 9.67 -0.54
C ALA A 47 -11.71 9.20 -1.86
N VAL A 48 -10.87 8.94 -2.88
CA VAL A 48 -11.33 8.39 -4.16
C VAL A 48 -11.86 6.96 -3.98
N ALA A 49 -11.14 6.10 -3.25
CA ALA A 49 -11.57 4.73 -3.01
C ALA A 49 -12.97 4.66 -2.38
N LYS A 50 -13.26 5.54 -1.40
CA LYS A 50 -14.57 5.63 -0.72
C LYS A 50 -15.73 5.91 -1.68
N LEU A 51 -15.47 6.61 -2.79
CA LEU A 51 -16.49 6.93 -3.81
C LEU A 51 -16.69 5.78 -4.81
N LEU A 52 -15.69 4.91 -4.98
CA LEU A 52 -15.69 3.88 -6.02
C LEU A 52 -16.14 2.50 -5.55
N VAL A 53 -16.10 2.23 -4.24
CA VAL A 53 -16.41 0.91 -3.69
C VAL A 53 -17.54 0.99 -2.65
N ALA A 54 -18.20 -0.14 -2.41
CA ALA A 54 -19.26 -0.19 -1.40
C ALA A 54 -18.70 0.10 0.02
N PRO A 55 -19.51 0.63 0.96
CA PRO A 55 -19.03 0.98 2.30
C PRO A 55 -18.31 -0.16 3.04
N GLU A 56 -18.80 -1.40 2.93
CA GLU A 56 -18.17 -2.57 3.56
C GLU A 56 -16.83 -2.94 2.90
N GLU A 57 -16.73 -2.80 1.57
CA GLU A 57 -15.49 -3.02 0.84
C GLU A 57 -14.46 -1.94 1.18
N TYR A 58 -14.90 -0.69 1.32
CA TYR A 58 -14.06 0.42 1.74
C TYR A 58 -13.48 0.17 3.13
N LYS A 59 -14.33 -0.25 4.09
CA LYS A 59 -13.90 -0.62 5.43
C LYS A 59 -12.85 -1.74 5.40
N SER A 60 -13.10 -2.80 4.63
CA SER A 60 -12.14 -3.90 4.45
C SER A 60 -10.80 -3.41 3.86
N LEU A 61 -10.85 -2.48 2.91
CA LEU A 61 -9.68 -1.90 2.27
C LEU A 61 -8.83 -1.11 3.27
N VAL A 62 -9.46 -0.24 4.09
CA VAL A 62 -8.80 0.51 5.17
C VAL A 62 -8.16 -0.42 6.19
N GLU A 63 -8.87 -1.45 6.65
CA GLU A 63 -8.34 -2.41 7.62
C GLU A 63 -7.15 -3.21 7.07
N LYS A 64 -7.18 -3.58 5.78
CA LYS A 64 -6.05 -4.26 5.12
C LYS A 64 -4.85 -3.34 4.99
N ALA A 65 -5.07 -2.07 4.64
CA ALA A 65 -4.00 -1.08 4.57
C ALA A 65 -3.35 -0.85 5.93
N HIS A 66 -4.13 -0.61 7.00
CA HIS A 66 -3.60 -0.47 8.36
C HIS A 66 -2.77 -1.68 8.79
N ARG A 67 -3.23 -2.91 8.54
CA ARG A 67 -2.45 -4.12 8.85
C ARG A 67 -1.18 -4.25 8.02
N ARG A 68 -1.20 -3.83 6.76
CA ARG A 68 -0.06 -3.93 5.84
C ARG A 68 1.04 -2.95 6.21
N PHE A 69 0.67 -1.74 6.61
CA PHE A 69 1.59 -0.67 6.98
C PHE A 69 1.77 -0.51 8.50
N HIS A 70 1.38 -1.54 9.28
CA HIS A 70 1.59 -1.54 10.72
C HIS A 70 3.10 -1.52 11.04
N PRO A 71 3.60 -0.60 11.88
CA PRO A 71 5.03 -0.44 12.14
C PRO A 71 5.74 -1.73 12.56
N ASP A 72 5.10 -2.56 13.40
CA ASP A 72 5.70 -3.82 13.87
C ASP A 72 5.89 -4.85 12.76
N LYS A 73 4.97 -4.89 11.79
CA LYS A 73 5.06 -5.83 10.66
C LYS A 73 6.17 -5.42 9.68
N TRP A 74 6.45 -4.13 9.59
CA TRP A 74 7.55 -3.59 8.80
C TRP A 74 8.90 -3.70 9.50
N ARG A 75 8.96 -3.52 10.83
CA ARG A 75 10.19 -3.75 11.60
C ARG A 75 10.67 -5.19 11.59
N ALA A 76 9.76 -6.15 11.44
CA ALA A 76 10.08 -7.58 11.38
C ALA A 76 10.37 -8.11 9.97
N ARG A 77 10.41 -7.24 8.95
CA ARG A 77 10.56 -7.61 7.54
C ARG A 77 11.95 -7.33 6.99
#